data_AF-A0A950AQQ3-F1
#
_entry.id   AF-A0A950AQQ3-F1
#
_cell.length_a   1.000
_cell.length_b   1.000
_cell.length_c   1.000
_cell.angle_alpha   90.00
_cell.angle_beta   90.00
_cell.angle_gamma   90.00
#
_symmetry.space_group_name_H-M   'P 1'
#
loop_
_entity.id
_entity.type
_entity.pdbx_description
1 polymer ?
#
loop_
_entity_poly.entity_id
_entity_poly.type
_entity_poly.pdbx_seq_one_letter_code
_entity_poly.pdbx_strand_id
1 'polypeptide(L)'
;RNRVREYLVWRVLDRAIDWFVLRQGQYDRLPIGPDGIYRSEVFPGLWLDPEALVGSDLARVLEVLQGGIAGPEHAAFVAQLARAGGAA
;
A
#
# COMPACT_ATOMS: atom_id res chain seq x y z
N ARG A 1 -6.32 8.67 -20.31
CA ARG A 1 -5.35 8.55 -19.19
C ARG A 1 -5.98 7.64 -18.15
N ASN A 2 -5.33 6.53 -17.79
CA ASN A 2 -5.90 5.55 -16.87
C ASN A 2 -5.89 6.17 -15.46
N ARG A 3 -7.06 6.39 -14.87
CA ARG A 3 -7.24 7.02 -13.55
C ARG A 3 -7.00 6.00 -12.44
N VAL A 4 -5.79 5.44 -12.40
CA VAL A 4 -5.39 4.51 -11.34
C VAL A 4 -5.36 5.29 -10.02
N ARG A 5 -5.86 4.68 -8.95
CA ARG A 5 -5.98 5.35 -7.65
C ARG A 5 -4.63 5.49 -6.95
N GLU A 6 -3.74 4.52 -7.10
CA GLU A 6 -2.39 4.54 -6.52
C GLU A 6 -1.39 3.82 -7.44
N TYR A 7 -0.13 4.26 -7.43
CA TYR A 7 0.96 3.54 -8.12
C TYR A 7 2.30 3.71 -7.39
N LEU A 8 3.19 2.75 -7.61
CA LEU A 8 4.53 2.71 -7.05
C LEU A 8 5.57 2.97 -8.14
N VAL A 9 6.62 3.71 -7.80
CA VAL A 9 7.80 3.93 -8.65
C VAL A 9 9.01 3.39 -7.92
N TRP A 10 9.70 2.44 -8.56
CA TRP A 10 11.02 2.02 -8.12
C TRP A 10 12.08 2.86 -8.83
N ARG A 11 12.76 3.71 -8.06
CA ARG A 11 13.95 4.44 -8.49
C ARG A 11 15.16 3.53 -8.31
N VAL A 12 15.48 2.74 -9.33
CA VAL A 12 16.49 1.66 -9.25
C VAL A 12 17.87 2.19 -8.84
N LEU A 13 18.31 3.31 -9.43
CA LEU A 13 19.61 3.92 -9.14
C LEU A 13 19.68 4.53 -7.73
N ASP A 14 18.60 5.17 -7.30
CA ASP A 14 18.51 5.80 -5.98
C ASP A 14 18.21 4.80 -4.86
N ARG A 15 17.97 3.53 -5.21
CA ARG A 15 17.57 2.48 -4.27
C ARG A 15 16.39 2.93 -3.40
N ALA A 16 15.37 3.50 -4.03
CA ALA A 16 14.23 4.07 -3.32
C ALA A 16 12.89 3.75 -3.99
N ILE A 17 11.85 3.71 -3.17
CA ILE A 17 10.47 3.57 -3.60
C ILE A 17 9.72 4.86 -3.31
N ASP A 18 9.00 5.36 -4.31
CA ASP A 18 8.01 6.41 -4.13
C ASP A 18 6.62 5.85 -4.43
N TRP A 19 5.66 6.11 -3.56
CA TRP A 19 4.27 5.74 -3.75
C TRP A 19 3.46 7.00 -4.01
N PHE A 20 2.63 7.00 -5.05
CA PHE A 20 1.76 8.10 -5.40
C PHE A 20 0.29 7.70 -5.30
N VAL A 21 -0.55 8.64 -4.86
CA VAL A 21 -1.99 8.48 -4.73
C VAL A 21 -2.74 9.59 -5.46
N LEU A 22 -3.84 9.24 -6.12
CA LEU A 22 -4.66 10.19 -6.88
C LEU A 22 -5.63 10.90 -5.94
N ARG A 23 -5.36 12.17 -5.60
CA ARG A 23 -6.22 13.04 -4.81
C ARG A 23 -6.68 14.23 -5.64
N GLN A 24 -7.98 14.48 -5.68
CA GLN A 24 -8.56 15.63 -6.40
C GLN A 24 -8.07 15.79 -7.86
N GLY A 25 -7.73 14.68 -8.53
CA GLY A 25 -7.25 14.68 -9.92
C GLY A 25 -5.74 14.88 -10.09
N GLN A 26 -4.97 14.98 -9.01
CA GLN A 26 -3.52 15.11 -9.00
C GLN A 26 -2.87 13.93 -8.26
N TYR A 27 -1.64 13.59 -8.63
CA TYR A 27 -0.88 12.54 -7.96
C TYR A 27 0.04 13.16 -6.92
N ASP A 28 -0.26 12.88 -5.66
CA ASP A 28 0.55 13.28 -4.52
C ASP A 28 1.39 12.10 -4.04
N ARG A 29 2.61 12.37 -3.59
CA ARG A 29 3.41 11.33 -2.94
C ARG A 29 2.75 10.97 -1.61
N LEU A 30 2.49 9.68 -1.42
CA LEU A 30 2.03 9.12 -0.15
C LEU A 30 3.12 9.35 0.89
N PRO A 31 2.83 9.99 2.03
CA PRO A 31 3.79 10.12 3.12
C PRO A 31 4.10 8.74 3.70
N ILE A 32 5.38 8.54 4.05
CA ILE A 32 5.82 7.36 4.78
C ILE A 32 5.46 7.53 6.27
N GLY A 33 5.05 6.43 6.92
CA GLY A 33 4.79 6.46 8.35
C GLY A 33 6.07 6.73 9.17
N PRO A 34 5.93 7.15 10.44
CA PRO A 34 7.08 7.38 11.33
C PRO A 34 7.91 6.13 11.60
N ASP A 35 7.34 4.95 11.34
CA ASP A 35 7.99 3.64 11.41
C ASP A 35 8.68 3.22 10.10
N GLY A 36 8.72 4.10 9.10
CA GLY A 36 9.32 3.81 7.80
C GLY A 36 8.46 2.92 6.91
N ILE A 37 7.18 2.73 7.22
CA ILE A 37 6.28 1.86 6.47
C ILE A 37 5.26 2.67 5.67
N TYR A 38 5.15 2.37 4.37
CA TYR A 38 4.05 2.87 3.55
C TYR A 38 2.75 2.11 3.84
N ARG A 39 1.62 2.81 3.83
CA ARG A 39 0.30 2.24 4.05
C ARG A 39 -0.65 2.72 2.95
N SER A 40 -1.16 1.80 2.14
CA SER A 40 -2.12 2.12 1.08
C SER A 40 -3.40 2.76 1.65
N GLU A 41 -3.96 3.73 0.93
CA GLU A 41 -5.26 4.32 1.28
C GLU A 41 -6.41 3.60 0.60
N VAL A 42 -6.14 2.93 -0.52
CA VAL A 42 -7.13 2.17 -1.31
C VAL A 42 -7.26 0.73 -0.82
N PHE A 43 -6.18 0.15 -0.33
CA PHE A 43 -6.15 -1.22 0.19
C PHE A 43 -5.75 -1.20 1.66
N PRO A 44 -6.70 -0.94 2.58
CA PRO A 44 -6.43 -1.02 4.02
C PRO A 44 -5.78 -2.36 4.38
N GLY A 45 -4.61 -2.31 5.02
CA GLY A 45 -3.79 -3.48 5.35
C GLY A 45 -2.65 -3.78 4.36
N LEU A 46 -2.61 -3.14 3.19
CA LEU A 46 -1.44 -3.20 2.31
C LEU A 46 -0.36 -2.25 2.86
N TRP A 47 0.54 -2.83 3.65
CA TRP A 47 1.69 -2.16 4.23
C TRP A 47 2.97 -2.61 3.51
N LEU A 48 3.87 -1.68 3.23
CA LEU A 48 5.13 -1.95 2.52
C LEU A 48 6.31 -1.27 3.20
N ASP A 49 7.35 -2.06 3.44
CA ASP A 49 8.68 -1.59 3.85
C ASP A 49 9.52 -1.31 2.59
N PRO A 50 9.78 -0.03 2.26
CA PRO A 50 10.48 0.32 1.03
C PRO A 50 11.97 -0.09 1.06
N GLU A 51 12.60 -0.11 2.23
CA GLU A 51 14.00 -0.53 2.37
C GLU A 51 14.12 -2.04 2.16
N ALA A 52 13.21 -2.82 2.75
CA ALA A 52 13.17 -4.27 2.54
C ALA A 52 12.88 -4.64 1.08
N LEU A 53 11.95 -3.92 0.42
CA LEU A 53 11.66 -4.13 -1.01
C LEU A 53 12.89 -3.89 -1.89
N VAL A 54 13.60 -2.79 -1.69
CA VAL A 54 14.80 -2.48 -2.46
C VAL A 54 15.98 -3.39 -2.10
N GLY A 55 16.02 -3.87 -0.85
CA GLY A 55 16.99 -4.85 -0.37
C GLY A 55 16.71 -6.28 -0.82
N SER A 56 15.58 -6.54 -1.48
CA SER A 56 15.09 -7.89 -1.81
C SER A 56 14.88 -8.78 -0.58
N ASP A 57 14.63 -8.19 0.59
CA ASP A 57 14.26 -8.90 1.81
C ASP A 57 12.76 -9.20 1.81
N LEU A 58 12.39 -10.24 1.06
CA LEU A 58 10.99 -10.64 0.92
C LEU A 58 10.39 -11.12 2.25
N ALA A 59 11.21 -11.65 3.17
CA ALA A 59 10.73 -12.11 4.47
C ALA A 59 10.20 -10.92 5.29
N ARG A 60 10.98 -9.83 5.34
CA ARG A 60 10.56 -8.59 6.01
C ARG A 60 9.36 -7.95 5.32
N VAL A 61 9.32 -7.92 3.99
CA VAL A 61 8.17 -7.40 3.23
C VAL A 61 6.89 -8.15 3.60
N LEU A 62 6.95 -9.48 3.66
CA LEU A 62 5.80 -10.32 4.01
C LEU A 62 5.40 -10.17 5.48
N GLU A 63 6.35 -10.05 6.40
CA GLU A 63 6.08 -9.80 7.83
C GLU A 63 5.29 -8.50 8.02
N VAL A 64 5.75 -7.41 7.39
CA VAL A 64 5.08 -6.10 7.47
C VAL A 64 3.68 -6.15 6.87
N LEU A 65 3.54 -6.80 5.71
CA LEU A 65 2.24 -6.99 5.07
C LEU A 65 1.28 -7.79 5.95
N GLN A 66 1.74 -8.87 6.58
CA GLN A 66 0.93 -9.68 7.50
C GLN A 66 0.44 -8.85 8.70
N GLY A 67 1.30 -7.96 9.23
CA GLY A 67 0.90 -7.02 10.28
C GLY A 67 -0.27 -6.12 9.87
N GLY A 68 -0.24 -5.60 8.64
CA GLY A 68 -1.33 -4.78 8.09
C GLY A 68 -2.61 -5.58 7.86
N ILE A 69 -2.51 -6.77 7.29
CA ILE A 69 -3.65 -7.68 7.01
C ILE A 69 -4.33 -8.15 8.30
N ALA A 70 -3.57 -8.33 9.39
CA ALA A 70 -4.11 -8.68 10.70
C ALA A 70 -4.83 -7.51 11.40
N GLY A 71 -4.73 -6.30 10.86
CA GLY A 71 -5.34 -5.10 11.42
C GLY A 71 -6.86 -5.03 11.25
N PRO A 72 -7.56 -4.30 12.15
CA PRO A 72 -9.02 -4.15 12.09
C PRO A 72 -9.51 -3.41 10.83
N GLU A 73 -8.69 -2.52 10.26
CA GLU A 73 -9.03 -1.79 9.03
C GLU A 73 -9.17 -2.72 7.83
N HIS A 74 -8.25 -3.69 7.69
CA HIS A 74 -8.33 -4.70 6.65
C HIS A 74 -9.54 -5.63 6.85
N ALA A 75 -9.81 -6.06 8.09
CA ALA A 75 -10.99 -6.86 8.38
C ALA A 75 -12.30 -6.13 8.01
N ALA A 76 -12.40 -4.83 8.32
CA ALA A 76 -13.54 -4.00 7.93
C ALA A 76 -13.65 -3.87 6.40
N PHE A 77 -12.53 -3.70 5.71
CA PHE A 77 -12.46 -3.64 4.25
C PHE A 77 -12.95 -4.94 3.59
N VAL A 78 -12.50 -6.10 4.06
CA VAL A 78 -12.97 -7.42 3.57
C VAL A 78 -14.48 -7.58 3.81
N ALA A 79 -14.97 -7.20 4.99
CA ALA A 79 -16.40 -7.25 5.29
C ALA A 79 -17.23 -6.31 4.41
N GLN A 80 -16.69 -5.16 4.00
CA GLN A 80 -17.33 -4.27 3.02
C GLN A 80 -17.36 -4.91 1.62
N LEU A 81 -16.26 -5.50 1.16
CA LEU A 81 -16.20 -6.18 -0.13
C LEU A 81 -17.16 -7.36 -0.22
N ALA A 82 -17.25 -8.17 0.83
CA ALA A 82 -18.19 -9.29 0.89
C ALA A 82 -19.66 -8.83 0.76
N ARG A 83 -20.00 -7.68 1.38
CA ARG A 83 -21.33 -7.07 1.25
C ARG A 83 -21.59 -6.52 -0.15
N ALA A 84 -20.58 -5.91 -0.78
CA ALA A 84 -20.69 -5.37 -2.13
C ALA A 84 -20.74 -6.46 -3.21
N GLY A 85 -20.05 -7.59 -3.00
CA GLY A 85 -20.01 -8.73 -3.92
C GLY A 85 -21.18 -9.71 -3.79
N GLY A 86 -21.97 -9.63 -2.70
CA GLY A 86 -23.16 -10.47 -2.49
C GLY A 86 -24.46 -9.95 -3.12
N ALA A 87 -24.39 -8.84 -3.87
CA ALA A 87 -25.52 -8.23 -4.59
C ALA A 87 -25.41 -8.45 -6.13
N ALA A 88 -24.83 -9.58 -6.54
CA ALA A 88 -24.76 -10.03 -7.93
C ALA A 88 -25.60 -11.29 -8.15
#